data_AF-A0AB37TVX4-F1
#
_entry.id   AF-A0AB37TVX4-F1
#
_cell.length_a   1.000
_cell.length_b   1.000
_cell.length_c   1.000
_cell.angle_alpha   90.00
_cell.angle_beta   90.00
_cell.angle_gamma   90.00
#
_symmetry.space_group_name_H-M   'P 1'
#
loop_
_entity.id
_entity.type
_entity.pdbx_description
1 polymer ?
#
loop_
_entity_poly.entity_id
_entity_poly.type
_entity_poly.pdbx_seq_one_letter_code
_entity_poly.pdbx_strand_id
1 'polypeptide(L)'
;MVDLEKAPPARSPEGEPVPRADGEGCLVVAVRLPVRIVALVLVLPVRMAWDALVVAGRFLRDTVLRPVGRALAWLGRALFVWPLVGLWRYVVVPVAKGVGWLGNVLLVVPAVWVYRWVLTPVGRALAWCCAGVGAVLTALGRGLYAGLAWLGNVLLVVPAVWVYRWVLTPVGRALAWCCAGVGAVLTALGRGLYAGLAWLGKVLLVVPAVWVYRWVLTPVGRALAWCCAGVGAVLTALGRGLYAGLAWLARYLVVVPAGWLYAWVLTPIGHLLAWCGRGLARCGRGVLWCLGKVVTGIGAVLYWTLRILLVLPALAVWRWVLAPVGRALAVVGRELLDALGHAWRIAGHLSRAVGRALAALFRWTVAEPARWVYRSVLTPVGHAVRDTVLRPLAEAARAAGRAGRQALRSARLSVRQARADLRRTLFGEPERPPSVDRREPSGAKARTLGSSTTALTKD
;
A
#
# COMPACT_ATOMS: atom_id res chain seq x y z
N MET A 1 61.45 22.97 -13.83
CA MET A 1 60.28 23.12 -14.70
C MET A 1 59.17 22.27 -14.13
N VAL A 2 57.97 22.85 -14.02
CA VAL A 2 56.75 22.36 -13.36
C VAL A 2 56.61 22.79 -11.90
N ASP A 3 56.26 24.06 -11.76
CA ASP A 3 55.43 24.64 -10.71
C ASP A 3 54.16 23.80 -10.44
N LEU A 4 53.84 23.61 -9.17
CA LEU A 4 52.51 23.19 -8.71
C LEU A 4 52.07 24.14 -7.60
N GLU A 5 51.52 25.24 -8.07
CA GLU A 5 50.44 26.06 -7.52
C GLU A 5 49.81 25.52 -6.22
N LYS A 6 50.11 26.20 -5.11
CA LYS A 6 49.39 26.08 -3.84
C LYS A 6 48.36 27.21 -3.78
N ALA A 7 47.09 26.84 -3.73
CA ALA A 7 45.94 27.74 -3.65
C ALA A 7 46.05 28.77 -2.49
N PRO A 8 45.53 30.00 -2.66
CA PRO A 8 45.68 31.07 -1.68
C PRO A 8 44.74 30.87 -0.46
N PRO A 9 45.16 31.25 0.75
CA PRO A 9 44.24 31.35 1.88
C PRO A 9 43.29 32.54 1.67
N ALA A 10 42.02 32.29 1.98
CA ALA A 10 40.91 33.23 1.87
C ALA A 10 41.16 34.56 2.60
N ARG A 11 40.71 35.65 1.97
CA ARG A 11 40.64 37.01 2.50
C ARG A 11 40.02 37.02 3.90
N SER A 12 40.70 37.64 4.85
CA SER A 12 40.07 38.13 6.08
C SER A 12 39.27 39.40 5.76
N PRO A 13 38.06 39.59 6.33
CA PRO A 13 37.22 40.72 6.01
C PRO A 13 37.81 42.02 6.58
N GLU A 14 37.78 43.06 5.74
CA GLU A 14 38.10 44.43 6.09
C GLU A 14 37.23 44.93 7.25
N GLY A 15 37.82 45.80 8.06
CA GLY A 15 37.21 46.38 9.25
C GLY A 15 35.93 47.18 8.95
N GLU A 16 34.89 46.85 9.68
CA GLU A 16 33.72 47.70 9.90
C GLU A 16 33.97 48.61 11.13
N PRO A 17 33.54 49.89 11.10
CA PRO A 17 33.86 50.87 12.14
C PRO A 17 32.97 50.67 13.37
N VAL A 18 33.61 50.43 14.53
CA VAL A 18 32.92 50.38 15.83
C VAL A 18 32.52 51.80 16.26
N PRO A 19 31.26 52.07 16.64
CA PRO A 19 30.85 53.36 17.19
C PRO A 19 31.59 53.61 18.51
N ARG A 20 32.19 54.79 18.65
CA ARG A 20 32.74 55.25 19.93
C ARG A 20 31.58 55.43 20.91
N ALA A 21 31.46 54.51 21.86
CA ALA A 21 30.72 54.73 23.09
C ALA A 21 31.62 55.49 24.07
N ASP A 22 31.89 56.76 23.77
CA ASP A 22 32.27 57.73 24.77
C ASP A 22 31.00 58.09 25.55
N GLY A 23 30.94 57.78 26.85
CA GLY A 23 29.91 58.36 27.70
C GLY A 23 29.33 57.57 28.86
N GLU A 24 29.83 56.37 29.22
CA GLU A 24 29.35 55.66 30.42
C GLU A 24 30.46 55.41 31.45
N GLY A 25 30.73 56.46 32.23
CA GLY A 25 30.79 56.39 33.69
C GLY A 25 32.04 55.80 34.33
N CYS A 26 32.97 56.67 34.73
CA CYS A 26 34.00 56.40 35.74
C CYS A 26 33.50 55.65 36.98
N LEU A 27 32.20 55.70 37.30
CA LEU A 27 31.61 54.94 38.40
C LEU A 27 31.55 53.42 38.14
N VAL A 28 31.26 52.98 36.90
CA VAL A 28 31.25 51.55 36.55
C VAL A 28 32.66 51.00 36.54
N VAL A 29 33.63 51.79 36.07
CA VAL A 29 35.06 51.43 36.09
C VAL A 29 35.58 51.39 37.53
N ALA A 30 35.28 52.39 38.37
CA ALA A 30 35.72 52.43 39.76
C ALA A 30 35.16 51.28 40.61
N VAL A 31 33.95 50.78 40.32
CA VAL A 31 33.37 49.62 41.03
C VAL A 31 33.77 48.29 40.40
N ARG A 32 33.89 48.17 39.07
CA ARG A 32 34.31 46.91 38.42
C ARG A 32 35.78 46.63 38.51
N LEU A 33 36.65 47.64 38.60
CA LEU A 33 38.09 47.43 38.71
C LEU A 33 38.45 46.64 39.99
N PRO A 34 38.02 47.03 41.20
CA PRO A 34 38.33 46.26 42.41
C PRO A 34 37.64 44.89 42.40
N VAL A 35 36.40 44.78 41.90
CA VAL A 35 35.72 43.48 41.79
C VAL A 35 36.41 42.55 40.80
N ARG A 36 36.90 43.05 39.65
CA ARG A 36 37.69 42.25 38.70
C ARG A 36 39.05 41.88 39.26
N ILE A 37 39.70 42.77 40.02
CA ILE A 37 40.98 42.47 40.67
C ILE A 37 40.78 41.39 41.73
N VAL A 38 39.77 41.50 42.60
CA VAL A 38 39.45 40.47 43.59
C VAL A 38 39.06 39.17 42.91
N ALA A 39 38.20 39.21 41.88
CA ALA A 39 37.83 38.03 41.12
C ALA A 39 39.03 37.40 40.40
N LEU A 40 39.96 38.17 39.83
CA LEU A 40 41.18 37.63 39.24
C LEU A 40 42.10 37.02 40.30
N VAL A 41 42.31 37.71 41.43
CA VAL A 41 43.18 37.26 42.51
C VAL A 41 42.63 36.03 43.22
N LEU A 42 41.31 35.81 43.25
CA LEU A 42 40.70 34.64 43.88
C LEU A 42 40.35 33.53 42.87
N VAL A 43 39.66 33.88 41.78
CA VAL A 43 39.17 32.90 40.80
C VAL A 43 40.31 32.34 39.98
N LEU A 44 41.30 33.14 39.57
CA LEU A 44 42.39 32.64 38.74
C LEU A 44 43.24 31.57 39.45
N PRO A 45 43.70 31.74 40.71
CA PRO A 45 44.42 30.68 41.41
C PRO A 45 43.54 29.49 41.77
N VAL A 46 42.26 29.68 42.10
CA VAL A 46 41.32 28.56 42.30
C VAL A 46 41.15 27.76 41.00
N ARG A 47 41.08 28.44 39.86
CA ARG A 47 40.94 27.80 38.55
C ARG A 47 42.24 27.09 38.14
N MET A 48 43.40 27.66 38.44
CA MET A 48 44.70 27.02 38.24
C MET A 48 44.87 25.80 39.15
N ALA A 49 44.45 25.87 40.42
CA ALA A 49 44.44 24.73 41.33
C ALA A 49 43.49 23.63 40.85
N TRP A 50 42.32 24.01 40.30
CA TRP A 50 41.37 23.07 39.71
C TRP A 50 41.93 22.42 38.44
N ASP A 51 42.50 23.19 37.53
CA ASP A 51 43.10 22.66 36.30
C ASP A 51 44.31 21.77 36.64
N ALA A 52 45.12 22.13 37.64
CA ALA A 52 46.20 21.30 38.15
C ALA A 52 45.69 19.98 38.76
N LEU A 53 44.60 20.02 39.55
CA LEU A 53 43.96 18.81 40.10
C LEU A 53 43.36 17.92 39.01
N VAL A 54 42.74 18.50 37.98
CA VAL A 54 42.18 17.73 36.86
C VAL A 54 43.30 17.12 36.02
N VAL A 55 44.39 17.84 35.80
CA VAL A 55 45.57 17.30 35.10
C VAL A 55 46.22 16.21 35.93
N ALA A 56 46.43 16.40 37.23
CA ALA A 56 46.97 15.38 38.13
C ALA A 56 46.05 14.14 38.20
N GLY A 57 44.73 14.34 38.26
CA GLY A 57 43.74 13.26 38.25
C GLY A 57 43.68 12.51 36.92
N ARG A 58 43.83 13.19 35.78
CA ARG A 58 43.97 12.56 34.46
C ARG A 58 45.28 11.80 34.36
N PHE A 59 46.37 12.38 34.83
CA PHE A 59 47.69 11.75 34.82
C PHE A 59 47.70 10.48 35.68
N LEU A 60 47.11 10.51 36.88
CA LEU A 60 46.98 9.33 37.75
C LEU A 60 46.09 8.25 37.11
N ARG A 61 45.01 8.66 36.44
CA ARG A 61 44.09 7.72 35.76
C ARG A 61 44.74 7.06 34.55
N ASP A 62 45.45 7.83 33.75
CA ASP A 62 46.07 7.35 32.51
C ASP A 62 47.35 6.56 32.76
N THR A 63 48.13 6.96 33.77
CA THR A 63 49.44 6.35 34.06
C THR A 63 49.35 5.15 34.99
N VAL A 64 48.38 5.12 35.93
CA VAL A 64 48.31 4.07 36.96
C VAL A 64 47.01 3.27 36.87
N LEU A 65 45.85 3.92 36.89
CA LEU A 65 44.57 3.19 36.97
C LEU A 65 44.24 2.43 35.68
N ARG A 66 44.54 3.00 34.51
CA ARG A 66 44.34 2.32 33.22
C ARG A 66 45.23 1.10 33.01
N PRO A 67 46.56 1.14 33.21
CA PRO A 67 47.38 -0.06 33.06
C PRO A 67 47.06 -1.12 34.11
N VAL A 68 46.83 -0.73 35.37
CA VAL A 68 46.44 -1.67 36.43
C VAL A 68 45.08 -2.30 36.13
N GLY A 69 44.08 -1.51 35.70
CA GLY A 69 42.77 -2.02 35.32
C GLY A 69 42.82 -2.97 34.12
N ARG A 70 43.68 -2.71 33.13
CA ARG A 70 43.90 -3.62 32.00
C ARG A 70 44.63 -4.90 32.43
N ALA A 71 45.62 -4.79 33.30
CA ALA A 71 46.34 -5.94 33.83
C ALA A 71 45.39 -6.84 34.64
N LEU A 72 44.58 -6.29 35.53
CA LEU A 72 43.60 -7.03 36.33
C LEU A 72 42.50 -7.66 35.45
N ALA A 73 42.00 -6.94 34.45
CA ALA A 73 41.02 -7.46 33.50
C ALA A 73 41.61 -8.56 32.60
N TRP A 74 42.89 -8.45 32.24
CA TRP A 74 43.61 -9.49 31.51
C TRP A 74 43.80 -10.73 32.40
N LEU A 75 44.20 -10.55 33.66
CA LEU A 75 44.35 -11.62 34.65
C LEU A 75 43.02 -12.35 34.90
N GLY A 76 41.93 -11.61 35.07
CA GLY A 76 40.58 -12.18 35.18
C GLY A 76 40.17 -12.95 33.92
N ARG A 77 40.42 -12.40 32.73
CA ARG A 77 40.15 -13.12 31.47
C ARG A 77 41.01 -14.37 31.33
N ALA A 78 42.30 -14.30 31.62
CA ALA A 78 43.23 -15.41 31.49
C ALA A 78 42.93 -16.53 32.50
N LEU A 79 42.59 -16.18 33.75
CA LEU A 79 42.34 -17.17 34.80
C LEU A 79 40.93 -17.78 34.75
N PHE A 80 39.90 -17.06 34.30
CA PHE A 80 38.55 -17.60 34.27
C PHE A 80 38.09 -17.94 32.86
N VAL A 81 38.22 -17.01 31.92
CA VAL A 81 37.60 -17.15 30.59
C VAL A 81 38.34 -18.17 29.74
N TRP A 82 39.67 -18.13 29.71
CA TRP A 82 40.45 -19.09 28.91
C TRP A 82 40.28 -20.55 29.36
N PRO A 83 40.40 -20.90 30.65
CA PRO A 83 40.18 -22.28 31.08
C PRO A 83 38.72 -22.70 30.97
N LEU A 84 37.74 -21.81 31.21
CA LEU A 84 36.32 -22.13 31.01
C LEU A 84 36.00 -22.37 29.52
N VAL A 85 36.56 -21.57 28.62
CA VAL A 85 36.42 -21.75 27.16
C VAL A 85 37.14 -23.03 26.72
N GLY A 86 38.30 -23.33 27.29
CA GLY A 86 39.01 -24.59 27.07
C GLY A 86 38.15 -25.78 27.51
N LEU A 87 37.63 -25.76 28.73
CA LEU A 87 36.75 -26.80 29.28
C LEU A 87 35.49 -26.97 28.43
N TRP A 88 34.86 -25.86 28.03
CA TRP A 88 33.69 -25.89 27.17
C TRP A 88 34.01 -26.56 25.82
N ARG A 89 35.08 -26.11 25.15
CA ARG A 89 35.41 -26.53 23.79
C ARG A 89 35.99 -27.94 23.72
N TYR A 90 36.78 -28.35 24.71
CA TYR A 90 37.48 -29.63 24.72
C TYR A 90 36.76 -30.71 25.53
N VAL A 91 35.86 -30.37 26.45
CA VAL A 91 35.16 -31.37 27.29
C VAL A 91 33.65 -31.32 27.04
N VAL A 92 33.01 -30.17 27.22
CA VAL A 92 31.53 -30.09 27.17
C VAL A 92 31.00 -30.35 25.76
N VAL A 93 31.58 -29.72 24.75
CA VAL A 93 31.15 -29.89 23.35
C VAL A 93 31.28 -31.35 22.87
N PRO A 94 32.42 -32.04 23.02
CA PRO A 94 32.51 -33.44 22.59
C PRO A 94 31.63 -34.38 23.42
N VAL A 95 31.49 -34.14 24.73
CA VAL A 95 30.58 -34.94 25.57
C VAL A 95 29.13 -34.76 25.15
N ALA A 96 28.67 -33.52 24.93
CA ALA A 96 27.30 -33.25 24.47
C ALA A 96 27.04 -33.86 23.09
N LYS A 97 28.03 -33.84 22.20
CA LYS A 97 27.92 -34.47 20.87
C LYS A 97 27.90 -35.99 20.96
N GLY A 98 28.67 -36.58 21.87
CA GLY A 98 28.65 -38.02 22.17
C GLY A 98 27.31 -38.46 22.75
N VAL A 99 26.79 -37.73 23.74
CA VAL A 99 25.47 -37.99 24.34
C VAL A 99 24.35 -37.81 23.32
N GLY A 100 24.43 -36.77 22.48
CA GLY A 100 23.46 -36.54 21.40
C GLY A 100 23.48 -37.65 20.35
N TRP A 101 24.67 -38.14 19.99
CA TRP A 101 24.81 -39.28 19.09
C TRP A 101 24.26 -40.57 19.70
N LEU A 102 24.58 -40.85 20.97
CA LEU A 102 24.03 -41.99 21.71
C LEU A 102 22.51 -41.92 21.80
N GLY A 103 21.93 -40.77 22.15
CA GLY A 103 20.49 -40.59 22.18
C GLY A 103 19.83 -40.79 20.81
N ASN A 104 20.47 -40.32 19.73
CA ASN A 104 19.97 -40.51 18.38
C ASN A 104 19.99 -41.99 17.97
N VAL A 105 21.13 -42.66 18.14
CA VAL A 105 21.29 -44.07 17.76
C VAL A 105 20.44 -44.99 18.64
N LEU A 106 20.36 -44.73 19.94
CA LEU A 106 19.70 -45.62 20.89
C LEU A 106 18.19 -45.39 21.01
N LEU A 107 17.69 -44.17 20.78
CA LEU A 107 16.26 -43.87 20.88
C LEU A 107 15.65 -43.59 19.53
N VAL A 108 16.24 -42.69 18.73
CA VAL A 108 15.61 -42.20 17.49
C VAL A 108 15.64 -43.26 16.39
N VAL A 109 16.79 -43.90 16.17
CA VAL A 109 16.90 -44.95 15.14
C VAL A 109 15.96 -46.13 15.41
N PRO A 110 15.90 -46.73 16.62
CA PRO A 110 14.94 -47.80 16.89
C PRO A 110 13.50 -47.30 16.89
N ALA A 111 13.19 -46.10 17.38
CA ALA A 111 11.84 -45.55 17.29
C ALA A 111 11.38 -45.36 15.84
N VAL A 112 12.26 -44.90 14.95
CA VAL A 112 12.00 -44.79 13.51
C VAL A 112 11.81 -46.16 12.87
N TRP A 113 12.59 -47.15 13.30
CA TRP A 113 12.43 -48.54 12.84
C TRP A 113 11.07 -49.10 13.27
N VAL A 114 10.67 -48.94 14.53
CA VAL A 114 9.34 -49.35 15.03
C VAL A 114 8.23 -48.61 14.28
N TYR A 115 8.39 -47.31 14.03
CA TYR A 115 7.42 -46.56 13.25
C TYR A 115 7.28 -47.08 11.81
N ARG A 116 8.40 -47.36 11.15
CA ARG A 116 8.46 -47.72 9.73
C ARG A 116 8.15 -49.19 9.44
N TRP A 117 8.45 -50.07 10.39
CA TRP A 117 8.24 -51.52 10.22
C TRP A 117 7.06 -52.07 11.00
N VAL A 118 6.55 -51.36 12.01
CA VAL A 118 5.40 -51.80 12.80
C VAL A 118 4.22 -50.85 12.63
N LEU A 119 4.36 -49.55 12.92
CA LEU A 119 3.20 -48.64 12.90
C LEU A 119 2.66 -48.38 11.49
N THR A 120 3.51 -48.27 10.48
CA THR A 120 3.06 -48.03 9.10
C THR A 120 2.33 -49.23 8.50
N PRO A 121 2.80 -50.48 8.60
CA PRO A 121 2.01 -51.62 8.14
C PRO A 121 0.75 -51.84 8.98
N VAL A 122 0.80 -51.65 10.30
CA VAL A 122 -0.40 -51.75 11.16
C VAL A 122 -1.41 -50.67 10.80
N GLY A 123 -0.98 -49.41 10.62
CA GLY A 123 -1.86 -48.32 10.20
C GLY A 123 -2.48 -48.55 8.82
N ARG A 124 -1.71 -49.13 7.88
CA ARG A 124 -2.22 -49.49 6.55
C ARG A 124 -3.19 -50.67 6.60
N ALA A 125 -2.94 -51.67 7.45
CA ALA A 125 -3.86 -52.78 7.68
C ALA A 125 -5.16 -52.30 8.34
N LEU A 126 -5.08 -51.43 9.35
CA LEU A 126 -6.25 -50.86 10.02
C LEU A 126 -7.08 -50.01 9.05
N ALA A 127 -6.44 -49.17 8.25
CA ALA A 127 -7.11 -48.37 7.23
C ALA A 127 -7.80 -49.24 6.18
N TRP A 128 -7.18 -50.36 5.78
CA TRP A 128 -7.78 -51.31 4.85
C TRP A 128 -8.99 -52.02 5.48
N CYS A 129 -8.92 -52.43 6.75
CA CYS A 129 -10.05 -52.97 7.50
C CYS A 129 -11.21 -51.97 7.63
N CYS A 130 -10.93 -50.72 8.04
CA CYS A 130 -11.96 -49.68 8.15
C CYS A 130 -12.58 -49.34 6.79
N ALA A 131 -11.79 -49.31 5.73
CA ALA A 131 -12.29 -49.12 4.36
C ALA A 131 -13.16 -50.29 3.90
N GLY A 132 -12.78 -51.53 4.22
CA GLY A 132 -13.58 -52.73 3.95
C GLY A 132 -14.93 -52.70 4.67
N VAL A 133 -14.94 -52.35 5.97
CA VAL A 133 -16.17 -52.20 6.75
C VAL A 133 -17.06 -51.08 6.19
N GLY A 134 -16.48 -49.94 5.82
CA GLY A 134 -17.20 -48.86 5.16
C GLY A 134 -17.81 -49.27 3.82
N ALA A 135 -17.07 -50.03 3.00
CA ALA A 135 -17.58 -50.55 1.73
C ALA A 135 -18.77 -51.50 1.94
N VAL A 136 -18.72 -52.39 2.93
CA VAL A 136 -19.81 -53.30 3.28
C VAL A 136 -21.04 -52.53 3.80
N LEU A 137 -20.84 -51.56 4.70
CA LEU A 137 -21.95 -50.74 5.21
C LEU A 137 -22.61 -49.90 4.11
N THR A 138 -21.84 -49.33 3.18
CA THR A 138 -22.42 -48.59 2.05
C THR A 138 -23.13 -49.50 1.05
N ALA A 139 -22.64 -50.73 0.84
CA ALA A 139 -23.32 -51.72 0.00
C ALA A 139 -24.65 -52.15 0.64
N LEU A 140 -24.65 -52.44 1.94
CA LEU A 140 -25.88 -52.76 2.70
C LEU A 140 -26.87 -51.60 2.71
N GLY A 141 -26.40 -50.36 2.93
CA GLY A 141 -27.23 -49.16 2.89
C GLY A 141 -27.84 -48.91 1.51
N ARG A 142 -27.08 -49.12 0.42
CA ARG A 142 -27.61 -49.03 -0.95
C ARG A 142 -28.62 -50.13 -1.25
N GLY A 143 -28.36 -51.36 -0.81
CA GLY A 143 -29.30 -52.48 -0.97
C GLY A 143 -30.62 -52.24 -0.24
N LEU A 144 -30.54 -51.77 1.01
CA LEU A 144 -31.71 -51.45 1.82
C LEU A 144 -32.51 -50.27 1.24
N TYR A 145 -31.83 -49.21 0.81
CA TYR A 145 -32.48 -48.06 0.16
C TYR A 145 -33.14 -48.45 -1.16
N ALA A 146 -32.48 -49.25 -1.99
CA ALA A 146 -33.06 -49.74 -3.23
C ALA A 146 -34.29 -50.63 -2.98
N GLY A 147 -34.23 -51.49 -1.96
CA GLY A 147 -35.36 -52.31 -1.52
C GLY A 147 -36.54 -51.48 -1.01
N LEU A 148 -36.30 -50.51 -0.13
CA LEU A 148 -37.31 -49.59 0.39
C LEU A 148 -37.91 -48.70 -0.70
N ALA A 149 -37.07 -48.19 -1.62
CA ALA A 149 -37.52 -47.37 -2.74
C ALA A 149 -38.36 -48.18 -3.72
N TRP A 150 -37.97 -49.43 -4.01
CA TRP A 150 -38.76 -50.33 -4.84
C TRP A 150 -40.10 -50.66 -4.19
N LEU A 151 -40.11 -51.01 -2.89
CA LEU A 151 -41.34 -51.26 -2.12
C LEU A 151 -42.24 -50.02 -2.10
N GLY A 152 -41.71 -48.83 -1.85
CA GLY A 152 -42.49 -47.59 -1.88
C GLY A 152 -43.06 -47.31 -3.26
N ASN A 153 -42.29 -47.54 -4.33
CA ASN A 153 -42.76 -47.30 -5.68
C ASN A 153 -43.86 -48.30 -6.08
N VAL A 154 -43.66 -49.59 -5.83
CA VAL A 154 -44.63 -50.64 -6.18
C VAL A 154 -45.88 -50.58 -5.29
N LEU A 155 -45.73 -50.31 -3.99
CA LEU A 155 -46.84 -50.39 -3.04
C LEU A 155 -47.63 -49.08 -2.91
N LEU A 156 -47.01 -47.91 -3.13
CA LEU A 156 -47.70 -46.62 -3.04
C LEU A 156 -47.90 -45.99 -4.41
N VAL A 157 -46.84 -45.88 -5.21
CA VAL A 157 -46.89 -45.10 -6.46
C VAL A 157 -47.68 -45.83 -7.54
N VAL A 158 -47.48 -47.13 -7.74
CA VAL A 158 -48.22 -47.90 -8.74
C VAL A 158 -49.74 -47.89 -8.48
N PRO A 159 -50.25 -48.20 -7.26
CA PRO A 159 -51.68 -48.12 -7.00
C PRO A 159 -52.20 -46.67 -6.98
N ALA A 160 -51.44 -45.69 -6.47
CA ALA A 160 -51.86 -44.29 -6.51
C ALA A 160 -51.95 -43.75 -7.94
N VAL A 161 -51.00 -44.11 -8.81
CA VAL A 161 -51.01 -43.74 -10.24
C VAL A 161 -52.11 -44.49 -10.97
N TRP A 162 -52.39 -45.73 -10.62
CA TRP A 162 -53.51 -46.49 -11.16
C TRP A 162 -54.85 -45.84 -10.80
N VAL A 163 -55.07 -45.50 -9.52
CA VAL A 163 -56.26 -44.78 -9.05
C VAL A 163 -56.34 -43.39 -9.67
N TYR A 164 -55.23 -42.66 -9.78
CA TYR A 164 -55.18 -41.37 -10.45
C TYR A 164 -55.60 -41.49 -11.93
N ARG A 165 -55.09 -42.50 -12.64
CA ARG A 165 -55.25 -42.67 -14.09
C ARG A 165 -56.58 -43.31 -14.49
N TRP A 166 -57.17 -44.14 -13.63
CA TRP A 166 -58.43 -44.83 -13.91
C TRP A 166 -59.64 -44.26 -13.18
N VAL A 167 -59.45 -43.48 -12.11
CA VAL A 167 -60.56 -42.91 -11.32
C VAL A 167 -60.56 -41.38 -11.37
N LEU A 168 -59.43 -40.71 -11.10
CA LEU A 168 -59.41 -39.24 -11.09
C LEU A 168 -59.43 -38.60 -12.49
N THR A 169 -58.71 -39.15 -13.47
CA THR A 169 -58.72 -38.60 -14.83
C THR A 169 -60.06 -38.69 -15.57
N PRO A 170 -60.88 -39.76 -15.47
CA PRO A 170 -62.22 -39.73 -16.07
C PRO A 170 -63.16 -38.77 -15.36
N VAL A 171 -63.08 -38.67 -14.02
CA VAL A 171 -63.91 -37.72 -13.24
C VAL A 171 -63.51 -36.27 -13.53
N GLY A 172 -62.21 -35.98 -13.66
CA GLY A 172 -61.71 -34.65 -14.03
C GLY A 172 -62.05 -34.27 -15.47
N ARG A 173 -62.08 -35.23 -16.41
CA ARG A 173 -62.54 -34.99 -17.79
C ARG A 173 -64.05 -34.78 -17.88
N ALA A 174 -64.84 -35.51 -17.09
CA ALA A 174 -66.28 -35.34 -17.01
C ALA A 174 -66.67 -33.98 -16.39
N LEU A 175 -65.99 -33.54 -15.32
CA LEU A 175 -66.22 -32.21 -14.73
C LEU A 175 -65.77 -31.07 -15.64
N ALA A 176 -64.62 -31.20 -16.30
CA ALA A 176 -64.09 -30.18 -17.20
C ALA A 176 -64.97 -29.99 -18.46
N TRP A 177 -65.60 -31.06 -18.96
CA TRP A 177 -66.55 -30.97 -20.08
C TRP A 177 -67.85 -30.25 -19.71
N CYS A 178 -68.34 -30.39 -18.48
CA CYS A 178 -69.54 -29.67 -18.03
C CYS A 178 -69.32 -28.15 -17.86
N CYS A 179 -68.10 -27.68 -17.59
CA CYS A 179 -67.84 -26.24 -17.38
C CYS A 179 -67.23 -25.51 -18.59
N ALA A 180 -66.78 -26.21 -19.64
CA ALA A 180 -66.02 -25.61 -20.74
C ALA A 180 -66.84 -25.25 -21.99
N GLY A 181 -68.15 -25.05 -21.85
CA GLY A 181 -69.05 -24.75 -22.98
C GLY A 181 -68.90 -23.38 -23.63
N VAL A 182 -68.25 -22.39 -23.01
CA VAL A 182 -68.30 -20.99 -23.53
C VAL A 182 -66.92 -20.29 -23.63
N GLY A 183 -65.86 -20.78 -22.95
CA GLY A 183 -64.52 -20.17 -22.99
C GLY A 183 -63.51 -20.80 -23.98
N ALA A 184 -63.89 -21.90 -24.63
CA ALA A 184 -62.96 -22.72 -25.43
C ALA A 184 -62.60 -22.08 -26.78
N VAL A 185 -63.50 -21.32 -27.40
CA VAL A 185 -63.30 -20.81 -28.78
C VAL A 185 -62.28 -19.67 -28.83
N LEU A 186 -62.22 -18.80 -27.82
CA LEU A 186 -61.28 -17.66 -27.81
C LEU A 186 -59.86 -18.03 -27.38
N THR A 187 -59.70 -19.06 -26.55
CA THR A 187 -58.36 -19.47 -26.07
C THR A 187 -57.67 -20.53 -26.93
N ALA A 188 -58.41 -21.21 -27.81
CA ALA A 188 -57.88 -22.21 -28.75
C ALA A 188 -57.02 -21.57 -29.86
N LEU A 189 -57.43 -20.40 -30.39
CA LEU A 189 -56.70 -19.73 -31.47
C LEU A 189 -55.36 -19.13 -31.01
N GLY A 190 -55.27 -18.65 -29.76
CA GLY A 190 -54.01 -18.11 -29.20
C GLY A 190 -53.02 -19.16 -28.72
N ARG A 191 -53.49 -20.25 -28.07
CA ARG A 191 -52.60 -21.30 -27.54
C ARG A 191 -52.03 -22.21 -28.62
N GLY A 192 -52.76 -22.48 -29.70
CA GLY A 192 -52.27 -23.33 -30.80
C GLY A 192 -51.05 -22.72 -31.49
N LEU A 193 -51.07 -21.42 -31.75
CA LEU A 193 -49.98 -20.72 -32.43
C LEU A 193 -48.73 -20.62 -31.52
N TYR A 194 -48.90 -20.24 -30.25
CA TYR A 194 -47.78 -20.10 -29.31
C TYR A 194 -47.13 -21.44 -28.96
N ALA A 195 -47.92 -22.51 -28.78
CA ALA A 195 -47.40 -23.85 -28.54
C ALA A 195 -46.68 -24.41 -29.78
N GLY A 196 -47.19 -24.15 -30.99
CA GLY A 196 -46.54 -24.50 -32.24
C GLY A 196 -45.19 -23.82 -32.42
N LEU A 197 -45.13 -22.49 -32.22
CA LEU A 197 -43.89 -21.71 -32.31
C LEU A 197 -42.87 -22.09 -31.22
N ALA A 198 -43.31 -22.32 -29.98
CA ALA A 198 -42.42 -22.72 -28.89
C ALA A 198 -41.89 -24.16 -29.05
N TRP A 199 -42.70 -25.08 -29.60
CA TRP A 199 -42.27 -26.44 -29.91
C TRP A 199 -41.30 -26.45 -31.08
N LEU A 200 -41.58 -25.70 -32.16
CA LEU A 200 -40.65 -25.51 -33.27
C LEU A 200 -39.32 -24.91 -32.80
N GLY A 201 -39.34 -23.86 -31.97
CA GLY A 201 -38.11 -23.29 -31.42
C GLY A 201 -37.31 -24.27 -30.56
N LYS A 202 -37.98 -25.06 -29.70
CA LYS A 202 -37.31 -26.08 -28.88
C LYS A 202 -36.73 -27.21 -29.72
N VAL A 203 -37.51 -27.77 -30.65
CA VAL A 203 -37.08 -28.92 -31.46
C VAL A 203 -36.07 -28.54 -32.52
N LEU A 204 -36.23 -27.37 -33.16
CA LEU A 204 -35.39 -26.95 -34.29
C LEU A 204 -34.11 -26.24 -33.85
N LEU A 205 -34.10 -25.53 -32.72
CA LEU A 205 -32.89 -24.81 -32.26
C LEU A 205 -32.30 -25.43 -31.00
N VAL A 206 -33.12 -25.68 -29.96
CA VAL A 206 -32.57 -26.06 -28.65
C VAL A 206 -32.08 -27.51 -28.64
N VAL A 207 -32.83 -28.44 -29.21
CA VAL A 207 -32.43 -29.86 -29.27
C VAL A 207 -31.13 -30.05 -30.07
N PRO A 208 -30.99 -29.51 -31.31
CA PRO A 208 -29.73 -29.66 -32.04
C PRO A 208 -28.58 -28.87 -31.40
N ALA A 209 -28.82 -27.68 -30.83
CA ALA A 209 -27.77 -26.94 -30.13
C ALA A 209 -27.26 -27.68 -28.88
N VAL A 210 -28.17 -28.27 -28.07
CA VAL A 210 -27.80 -29.07 -26.90
C VAL A 210 -27.12 -30.37 -27.33
N TRP A 211 -27.55 -30.97 -28.44
CA TRP A 211 -26.90 -32.14 -29.00
C TRP A 211 -25.47 -31.84 -29.46
N VAL A 212 -25.25 -30.75 -30.22
CA VAL A 212 -23.92 -30.29 -30.64
C VAL A 212 -23.06 -29.94 -29.43
N TYR A 213 -23.62 -29.25 -28.43
CA TYR A 213 -22.91 -28.94 -27.21
C TYR A 213 -22.45 -30.23 -26.49
N ARG A 214 -23.37 -31.18 -26.29
CA ARG A 214 -23.13 -32.39 -25.49
C ARG A 214 -22.31 -33.44 -26.23
N TRP A 215 -22.49 -33.60 -27.52
CA TRP A 215 -21.82 -34.65 -28.30
C TRP A 215 -20.60 -34.17 -29.09
N VAL A 216 -20.43 -32.87 -29.31
CA VAL A 216 -19.28 -32.33 -30.05
C VAL A 216 -18.43 -31.45 -29.14
N LEU A 217 -19.00 -30.43 -28.49
CA LEU A 217 -18.19 -29.49 -27.70
C LEU A 217 -17.61 -30.10 -26.43
N THR A 218 -18.38 -30.88 -25.66
CA THR A 218 -17.85 -31.47 -24.43
C THR A 218 -16.75 -32.53 -24.65
N PRO A 219 -16.83 -33.47 -25.63
CA PRO A 219 -15.73 -34.37 -25.89
C PRO A 219 -14.52 -33.65 -26.50
N VAL A 220 -14.71 -32.66 -27.39
CA VAL A 220 -13.61 -31.86 -27.94
C VAL A 220 -12.93 -31.05 -26.83
N GLY A 221 -13.69 -30.43 -25.93
CA GLY A 221 -13.14 -29.71 -24.79
C GLY A 221 -12.36 -30.62 -23.84
N ARG A 222 -12.85 -31.84 -23.59
CA ARG A 222 -12.18 -32.83 -22.74
C ARG A 222 -10.93 -33.42 -23.42
N ALA A 223 -10.95 -33.61 -24.74
CA ALA A 223 -9.79 -34.03 -25.53
C ALA A 223 -8.70 -32.94 -25.58
N LEU A 224 -9.09 -31.68 -25.76
CA LEU A 224 -8.16 -30.55 -25.74
C LEU A 224 -7.51 -30.38 -24.36
N ALA A 225 -8.30 -30.48 -23.29
CA ALA A 225 -7.80 -30.42 -21.91
C ALA A 225 -6.81 -31.57 -21.62
N TRP A 226 -7.11 -32.78 -22.10
CA TRP A 226 -6.21 -33.93 -21.96
C TRP A 226 -4.92 -33.77 -22.76
N CYS A 227 -4.98 -33.22 -23.98
CA CYS A 227 -3.80 -32.91 -24.79
C CYS A 227 -2.92 -31.84 -24.12
N CYS A 228 -3.50 -30.74 -23.64
CA CYS A 228 -2.76 -29.69 -22.93
C CYS A 228 -2.13 -30.20 -21.63
N ALA A 229 -2.84 -31.06 -20.88
CA ALA A 229 -2.30 -31.69 -19.67
C ALA A 229 -1.14 -32.65 -20.00
N GLY A 230 -1.25 -33.42 -21.08
CA GLY A 230 -0.19 -34.31 -21.57
C GLY A 230 1.08 -33.53 -21.97
N VAL A 231 0.92 -32.43 -22.73
CA VAL A 231 2.04 -31.55 -23.11
C VAL A 231 2.69 -30.92 -21.88
N GLY A 232 1.91 -30.46 -20.90
CA GLY A 232 2.43 -29.93 -19.64
C GLY A 232 3.22 -30.97 -18.83
N ALA A 233 2.73 -32.21 -18.77
CA ALA A 233 3.43 -33.30 -18.10
C ALA A 233 4.77 -33.64 -18.78
N VAL A 234 4.80 -33.67 -20.12
CA VAL A 234 6.02 -33.94 -20.90
C VAL A 234 7.03 -32.81 -20.73
N LEU A 235 6.62 -31.55 -20.80
CA LEU A 235 7.52 -30.40 -20.60
C LEU A 235 8.11 -30.36 -19.19
N THR A 236 7.33 -30.70 -18.16
CA THR A 236 7.84 -30.75 -16.78
C THR A 236 8.78 -31.93 -16.55
N ALA A 237 8.53 -33.07 -17.19
CA ALA A 237 9.44 -34.23 -17.16
C ALA A 237 10.77 -33.91 -17.85
N LEU A 238 10.73 -33.31 -19.05
CA LEU A 238 11.92 -32.87 -19.78
C LEU A 238 12.69 -31.81 -19.01
N GLY A 239 12.01 -30.82 -18.41
CA GLY A 239 12.64 -29.80 -17.59
C GLY A 239 13.37 -30.37 -16.37
N ARG A 240 12.76 -31.33 -15.65
CA ARG A 240 13.41 -32.00 -14.51
C ARG A 240 14.60 -32.85 -14.95
N GLY A 241 14.48 -33.58 -16.06
CA GLY A 241 15.56 -34.40 -16.60
C GLY A 241 16.76 -33.57 -17.03
N LEU A 242 16.53 -32.47 -17.75
CA LEU A 242 17.59 -31.56 -18.19
C LEU A 242 18.27 -30.87 -17.00
N TYR A 243 17.49 -30.43 -16.01
CA TYR A 243 18.04 -29.81 -14.81
C TYR A 243 18.89 -30.78 -13.99
N ALA A 244 18.41 -32.02 -13.78
CA ALA A 244 19.16 -33.03 -13.06
C ALA A 244 20.47 -33.39 -13.80
N GLY A 245 20.41 -33.52 -15.13
CA GLY A 245 21.58 -33.77 -15.97
C GLY A 245 22.60 -32.64 -15.88
N LEU A 246 22.17 -31.38 -16.04
CA LEU A 246 23.05 -30.21 -15.94
C LEU A 246 23.64 -30.04 -14.54
N ALA A 247 22.86 -30.28 -13.48
CA ALA A 247 23.32 -30.21 -12.11
C ALA A 247 24.35 -31.30 -11.78
N TRP A 248 24.16 -32.51 -12.31
CA TRP A 248 25.11 -33.60 -12.17
C TRP A 248 26.41 -33.29 -12.93
N LEU A 249 26.31 -32.80 -14.17
CA LEU A 249 27.45 -32.43 -15.00
C LEU A 249 28.26 -31.29 -14.36
N ALA A 250 27.60 -30.25 -13.85
CA ALA A 250 28.27 -29.15 -13.16
C ALA A 250 29.00 -29.64 -11.90
N ARG A 251 28.38 -30.53 -11.12
CA ARG A 251 28.99 -31.08 -9.91
C ARG A 251 30.26 -31.90 -10.23
N TYR A 252 30.19 -32.80 -11.21
CA TYR A 252 31.30 -33.70 -11.52
C TYR A 252 32.37 -33.07 -12.40
N LEU A 253 32.00 -32.21 -13.35
CA LEU A 253 32.93 -31.63 -14.32
C LEU A 253 33.62 -30.35 -13.82
N VAL A 254 33.01 -29.63 -12.88
CA VAL A 254 33.56 -28.35 -12.40
C VAL A 254 33.94 -28.44 -10.94
N VAL A 255 33.01 -28.85 -10.07
CA VAL A 255 33.22 -28.75 -8.62
C VAL A 255 34.22 -29.79 -8.11
N VAL A 256 34.12 -31.04 -8.57
CA VAL A 256 35.04 -32.12 -8.19
C VAL A 256 36.48 -31.83 -8.66
N PRO A 257 36.75 -31.50 -9.93
CA PRO A 257 38.11 -31.19 -10.37
C PRO A 257 38.64 -29.89 -9.76
N ALA A 258 37.82 -28.85 -9.57
CA ALA A 258 38.26 -27.63 -8.88
C ALA A 258 38.63 -27.91 -7.41
N GLY A 259 37.88 -28.76 -6.72
CA GLY A 259 38.20 -29.20 -5.36
C GLY A 259 39.49 -30.01 -5.30
N TRP A 260 39.72 -30.86 -6.31
CA TRP A 260 40.93 -31.66 -6.42
C TRP A 260 42.16 -30.78 -6.72
N LEU A 261 42.03 -29.82 -7.64
CA LEU A 261 43.08 -28.86 -8.00
C LEU A 261 43.41 -27.93 -6.83
N TYR A 262 42.41 -27.53 -6.04
CA TYR A 262 42.61 -26.77 -4.82
C TYR A 262 43.38 -27.57 -3.75
N ALA A 263 42.99 -28.84 -3.53
CA ALA A 263 43.53 -29.68 -2.48
C ALA A 263 44.90 -30.31 -2.79
N TRP A 264 45.25 -30.46 -4.07
CA TRP A 264 46.51 -31.09 -4.49
C TRP A 264 47.52 -30.13 -5.11
N VAL A 265 47.11 -28.95 -5.60
CA VAL A 265 48.03 -27.98 -6.23
C VAL A 265 48.15 -26.71 -5.41
N LEU A 266 47.04 -26.15 -4.93
CA LEU A 266 47.06 -24.83 -4.25
C LEU A 266 47.58 -24.91 -2.81
N THR A 267 47.24 -25.96 -2.08
CA THR A 267 47.68 -26.26 -0.71
C THR A 267 49.20 -26.50 -0.58
N PRO A 268 49.87 -27.30 -1.43
CA PRO A 268 51.34 -27.44 -1.34
C PRO A 268 52.08 -26.17 -1.78
N ILE A 269 51.59 -25.44 -2.78
CA ILE A 269 52.19 -24.17 -3.20
C ILE A 269 52.08 -23.11 -2.08
N GLY A 270 50.96 -23.08 -1.37
CA GLY A 270 50.77 -22.22 -0.20
C GLY A 270 51.76 -22.53 0.94
N HIS A 271 52.12 -23.80 1.15
CA HIS A 271 53.11 -24.18 2.16
C HIS A 271 54.56 -23.91 1.73
N LEU A 272 54.87 -24.06 0.44
CA LEU A 272 56.20 -23.74 -0.13
C LEU A 272 56.50 -22.23 -0.09
N LEU A 273 55.53 -21.36 -0.39
CA LEU A 273 55.69 -19.91 -0.26
C LEU A 273 55.81 -19.46 1.21
N ALA A 274 55.10 -20.12 2.13
CA ALA A 274 55.18 -19.83 3.56
C ALA A 274 56.52 -20.26 4.19
N TRP A 275 57.24 -21.22 3.59
CA TRP A 275 58.53 -21.70 4.09
C TRP A 275 59.69 -20.80 3.63
N CYS A 276 59.69 -20.35 2.36
CA CYS A 276 60.71 -19.41 1.83
C CYS A 276 60.63 -18.00 2.46
N GLY A 277 59.45 -17.51 2.83
CA GLY A 277 59.27 -16.17 3.40
C GLY A 277 59.81 -15.98 4.84
N ARG A 278 60.09 -17.08 5.56
CA ARG A 278 60.52 -17.02 6.98
C ARG A 278 62.00 -16.71 7.20
N GLY A 279 62.84 -16.81 6.16
CA GLY A 279 64.29 -16.58 6.28
C GLY A 279 64.72 -15.10 6.28
N LEU A 280 64.02 -14.23 5.57
CA LEU A 280 64.54 -12.89 5.24
C LEU A 280 63.97 -11.74 6.10
N ALA A 281 62.89 -11.98 6.84
CA ALA A 281 62.12 -10.92 7.51
C ALA A 281 62.49 -10.69 8.99
N ARG A 282 63.72 -11.00 9.40
CA ARG A 282 64.24 -10.56 10.71
C ARG A 282 64.58 -9.06 10.76
N CYS A 283 64.65 -8.36 9.64
CA CYS A 283 65.10 -6.96 9.63
C CYS A 283 63.95 -5.96 9.39
N GLY A 284 63.10 -5.83 10.40
CA GLY A 284 62.71 -4.53 10.96
C GLY A 284 61.63 -3.68 10.29
N ARG A 285 61.53 -3.61 8.96
CA ARG A 285 60.61 -2.63 8.30
C ARG A 285 59.29 -3.19 7.78
N GLY A 286 59.13 -4.51 7.77
CA GLY A 286 57.89 -5.17 7.34
C GLY A 286 56.69 -4.92 8.25
N VAL A 287 56.92 -4.68 9.55
CA VAL A 287 55.85 -4.76 10.57
C VAL A 287 54.77 -3.68 10.41
N LEU A 288 55.15 -2.44 10.10
CA LEU A 288 54.21 -1.32 10.01
C LEU A 288 53.45 -1.29 8.67
N TRP A 289 54.10 -1.65 7.56
CA TRP A 289 53.45 -1.80 6.26
C TRP A 289 52.54 -3.04 6.21
N CYS A 290 52.92 -4.13 6.92
CA CYS A 290 52.07 -5.31 7.13
C CYS A 290 50.80 -4.97 7.91
N LEU A 291 50.85 -4.16 8.97
CA LEU A 291 49.63 -3.78 9.71
C LEU A 291 48.63 -3.03 8.83
N GLY A 292 49.09 -2.10 7.98
CA GLY A 292 48.22 -1.39 7.04
C GLY A 292 47.61 -2.28 5.94
N LYS A 293 48.40 -3.21 5.39
CA LYS A 293 47.93 -4.20 4.39
C LYS A 293 47.09 -5.33 4.99
N VAL A 294 47.28 -5.67 6.26
CA VAL A 294 46.48 -6.64 7.01
C VAL A 294 45.12 -6.05 7.37
N VAL A 295 45.02 -4.78 7.77
CA VAL A 295 43.72 -4.15 8.03
C VAL A 295 42.93 -3.94 6.74
N THR A 296 43.58 -3.50 5.66
CA THR A 296 42.92 -3.39 4.34
C THR A 296 42.63 -4.74 3.71
N GLY A 297 43.48 -5.75 3.93
CA GLY A 297 43.25 -7.14 3.51
C GLY A 297 42.13 -7.82 4.29
N ILE A 298 42.08 -7.66 5.62
CA ILE A 298 40.99 -8.18 6.47
C ILE A 298 39.69 -7.43 6.17
N GLY A 299 39.73 -6.12 5.96
CA GLY A 299 38.58 -5.33 5.55
C GLY A 299 38.06 -5.72 4.18
N ALA A 300 38.94 -5.96 3.20
CA ALA A 300 38.58 -6.42 1.87
C ALA A 300 38.05 -7.86 1.87
N VAL A 301 38.65 -8.75 2.66
CA VAL A 301 38.19 -10.14 2.82
C VAL A 301 36.86 -10.17 3.56
N LEU A 302 36.67 -9.46 4.67
CA LEU A 302 35.38 -9.38 5.35
C LEU A 302 34.30 -8.75 4.46
N TYR A 303 34.63 -7.69 3.72
CA TYR A 303 33.72 -7.07 2.78
C TYR A 303 33.35 -8.01 1.62
N TRP A 304 34.33 -8.69 1.01
CA TRP A 304 34.09 -9.63 -0.08
C TRP A 304 33.41 -10.90 0.40
N THR A 305 33.76 -11.43 1.58
CA THR A 305 33.10 -12.58 2.19
C THR A 305 31.67 -12.24 2.56
N LEU A 306 31.38 -11.07 3.13
CA LEU A 306 30.02 -10.63 3.41
C LEU A 306 29.24 -10.34 2.13
N ARG A 307 29.88 -9.74 1.12
CA ARG A 307 29.27 -9.46 -0.19
C ARG A 307 28.99 -10.73 -0.98
N ILE A 308 29.89 -11.72 -0.98
CA ILE A 308 29.63 -13.02 -1.60
C ILE A 308 28.59 -13.80 -0.80
N LEU A 309 28.72 -13.86 0.54
CA LEU A 309 27.88 -14.70 1.37
C LEU A 309 26.45 -14.15 1.55
N LEU A 310 26.26 -12.84 1.47
CA LEU A 310 24.93 -12.23 1.58
C LEU A 310 24.43 -11.71 0.24
N VAL A 311 25.23 -10.92 -0.49
CA VAL A 311 24.73 -10.24 -1.69
C VAL A 311 24.58 -11.20 -2.85
N LEU A 312 25.48 -12.16 -3.10
CA LEU A 312 25.30 -13.10 -4.21
C LEU A 312 24.13 -14.08 -4.02
N PRO A 313 23.90 -14.72 -2.86
CA PRO A 313 22.70 -15.54 -2.67
C PRO A 313 21.45 -14.67 -2.64
N ALA A 314 21.47 -13.46 -2.08
CA ALA A 314 20.33 -12.56 -2.15
C ALA A 314 20.03 -12.12 -3.59
N LEU A 315 21.04 -11.87 -4.42
CA LEU A 315 20.89 -11.47 -5.82
C LEU A 315 20.52 -12.65 -6.72
N ALA A 316 20.96 -13.86 -6.37
CA ALA A 316 20.52 -15.09 -7.02
C ALA A 316 19.06 -15.40 -6.67
N VAL A 317 18.66 -15.32 -5.40
CA VAL A 317 17.25 -15.43 -4.98
C VAL A 317 16.43 -14.32 -5.64
N TRP A 318 16.96 -13.10 -5.72
CA TRP A 318 16.29 -12.00 -6.40
C TRP A 318 16.11 -12.27 -7.90
N ARG A 319 17.16 -12.70 -8.61
CA ARG A 319 17.11 -12.83 -10.08
C ARG A 319 16.44 -14.12 -10.55
N TRP A 320 16.54 -15.20 -9.78
CA TRP A 320 16.02 -16.52 -10.13
C TRP A 320 14.70 -16.87 -9.45
N VAL A 321 14.31 -16.19 -8.37
CA VAL A 321 13.04 -16.43 -7.68
C VAL A 321 12.17 -15.18 -7.66
N LEU A 322 12.63 -14.08 -7.07
CA LEU A 322 11.78 -12.89 -6.90
C LEU A 322 11.50 -12.15 -8.22
N ALA A 323 12.41 -12.14 -9.18
CA ALA A 323 12.21 -11.51 -10.48
C ALA A 323 11.26 -12.31 -11.39
N PRO A 324 11.35 -13.65 -11.51
CA PRO A 324 10.34 -14.42 -12.23
C PRO A 324 9.01 -14.49 -11.49
N VAL A 325 9.02 -14.61 -10.15
CA VAL A 325 7.78 -14.52 -9.34
C VAL A 325 7.17 -13.13 -9.44
N GLY A 326 7.97 -12.07 -9.40
CA GLY A 326 7.53 -10.69 -9.57
C GLY A 326 7.01 -10.41 -10.97
N ARG A 327 7.63 -10.98 -12.02
CA ARG A 327 7.08 -10.91 -13.39
C ARG A 327 5.79 -11.71 -13.51
N ALA A 328 5.70 -12.90 -12.93
CA ALA A 328 4.48 -13.69 -12.92
C ALA A 328 3.36 -12.97 -12.14
N LEU A 329 3.65 -12.42 -10.97
CA LEU A 329 2.71 -11.62 -10.17
C LEU A 329 2.35 -10.30 -10.84
N ALA A 330 3.26 -9.67 -11.60
CA ALA A 330 2.94 -8.46 -12.36
C ALA A 330 2.12 -8.76 -13.63
N VAL A 331 2.25 -9.95 -14.21
CA VAL A 331 1.36 -10.42 -15.28
C VAL A 331 0.00 -10.77 -14.70
N VAL A 332 -0.05 -11.63 -13.68
CA VAL A 332 -1.30 -11.99 -12.99
C VAL A 332 -1.99 -10.75 -12.43
N GLY A 333 -1.25 -9.84 -11.82
CA GLY A 333 -1.75 -8.57 -11.31
C GLY A 333 -2.26 -7.65 -12.41
N ARG A 334 -1.58 -7.55 -13.57
CA ARG A 334 -2.08 -6.79 -14.72
C ARG A 334 -3.35 -7.39 -15.28
N GLU A 335 -3.41 -8.70 -15.48
CA GLU A 335 -4.61 -9.39 -15.94
C GLU A 335 -5.77 -9.23 -14.94
N LEU A 336 -5.49 -9.32 -13.64
CA LEU A 336 -6.50 -9.12 -12.60
C LEU A 336 -6.97 -7.67 -12.54
N LEU A 337 -6.07 -6.69 -12.71
CA LEU A 337 -6.39 -5.27 -12.76
C LEU A 337 -7.15 -4.89 -14.04
N ASP A 338 -6.84 -5.51 -15.17
CA ASP A 338 -7.56 -5.31 -16.42
C ASP A 338 -8.94 -5.97 -16.39
N ALA A 339 -9.06 -7.15 -15.78
CA ALA A 339 -10.33 -7.81 -15.54
C ALA A 339 -11.20 -7.03 -14.54
N LEU A 340 -10.61 -6.56 -13.43
CA LEU A 340 -11.29 -5.68 -12.48
C LEU A 340 -11.62 -4.33 -13.10
N GLY A 341 -10.76 -3.79 -13.95
CA GLY A 341 -10.98 -2.54 -14.67
C GLY A 341 -12.13 -2.64 -15.67
N HIS A 342 -12.25 -3.76 -16.39
CA HIS A 342 -13.39 -4.05 -17.25
C HIS A 342 -14.67 -4.24 -16.43
N ALA A 343 -14.61 -5.01 -15.35
CA ALA A 343 -15.74 -5.19 -14.44
C ALA A 343 -16.20 -3.86 -13.83
N TRP A 344 -15.26 -2.99 -13.44
CA TRP A 344 -15.54 -1.67 -12.87
C TRP A 344 -16.11 -0.70 -13.91
N ARG A 345 -15.65 -0.75 -15.16
CA ARG A 345 -16.26 0.02 -16.26
C ARG A 345 -17.70 -0.43 -16.50
N ILE A 346 -17.95 -1.74 -16.55
CA ILE A 346 -19.30 -2.29 -16.68
C ILE A 346 -20.19 -1.90 -15.50
N ALA A 347 -19.67 -1.97 -14.27
CA ALA A 347 -20.35 -1.53 -13.07
C ALA A 347 -20.64 -0.02 -13.09
N GLY A 348 -19.73 0.80 -13.61
CA GLY A 348 -19.92 2.24 -13.79
C GLY A 348 -20.97 2.58 -14.84
N HIS A 349 -21.02 1.84 -15.95
CA HIS A 349 -22.09 1.96 -16.95
C HIS A 349 -23.44 1.57 -16.35
N LEU A 350 -23.50 0.48 -15.58
CA LEU A 350 -24.70 0.01 -14.92
C LEU A 350 -25.16 0.99 -13.83
N SER A 351 -24.25 1.49 -12.99
CA SER A 351 -24.53 2.50 -11.97
C SER A 351 -25.02 3.82 -12.57
N ARG A 352 -24.45 4.27 -13.70
CA ARG A 352 -24.95 5.45 -14.42
C ARG A 352 -26.29 5.22 -15.10
N ALA A 353 -26.57 4.01 -15.58
CA ALA A 353 -27.87 3.66 -16.15
C ALA A 353 -28.94 3.65 -15.05
N VAL A 354 -28.64 3.00 -13.92
CA VAL A 354 -29.51 2.96 -12.72
C VAL A 354 -29.69 4.35 -12.13
N GLY A 355 -28.63 5.14 -12.02
CA GLY A 355 -28.68 6.53 -11.54
C GLY A 355 -29.49 7.44 -12.46
N ARG A 356 -29.38 7.28 -13.79
CA ARG A 356 -30.23 8.01 -14.74
C ARG A 356 -31.68 7.56 -14.68
N ALA A 357 -31.93 6.27 -14.49
CA ALA A 357 -33.28 5.75 -14.30
C ALA A 357 -33.90 6.29 -13.01
N LEU A 358 -33.18 6.24 -11.88
CA LEU A 358 -33.62 6.82 -10.61
C LEU A 358 -33.81 8.34 -10.68
N ALA A 359 -32.90 9.07 -11.31
CA ALA A 359 -33.03 10.52 -11.49
C ALA A 359 -34.18 10.88 -12.45
N ALA A 360 -34.44 10.07 -13.48
CA ALA A 360 -35.63 10.22 -14.29
C ALA A 360 -36.88 9.95 -13.45
N LEU A 361 -36.92 8.85 -12.71
CA LEU A 361 -38.05 8.48 -11.88
C LEU A 361 -38.35 9.57 -10.84
N PHE A 362 -37.33 10.07 -10.14
CA PHE A 362 -37.45 11.20 -9.22
C PHE A 362 -37.91 12.50 -9.89
N ARG A 363 -37.43 12.78 -11.12
CA ARG A 363 -37.89 13.94 -11.87
C ARG A 363 -39.38 13.86 -12.21
N TRP A 364 -39.84 12.70 -12.67
CA TRP A 364 -41.23 12.47 -13.03
C TRP A 364 -42.16 12.41 -11.81
N THR A 365 -41.74 11.78 -10.71
CA THR A 365 -42.59 11.58 -9.52
C THR A 365 -42.62 12.77 -8.57
N VAL A 366 -41.52 13.51 -8.44
CA VAL A 366 -41.41 14.59 -7.44
C VAL A 366 -41.11 15.93 -8.09
N ALA A 367 -40.11 16.02 -8.96
CA ALA A 367 -39.62 17.32 -9.40
C ALA A 367 -40.57 18.02 -10.38
N GLU A 368 -41.17 17.31 -11.32
CA GLU A 368 -42.16 17.84 -12.26
C GLU A 368 -43.45 18.29 -11.56
N PRO A 369 -44.10 17.48 -10.71
CA PRO A 369 -45.27 17.94 -10.00
C PRO A 369 -44.93 19.11 -9.05
N ALA A 370 -43.77 19.09 -8.37
CA ALA A 370 -43.35 20.21 -7.54
C ALA A 370 -43.06 21.48 -8.34
N ARG A 371 -42.44 21.37 -9.53
CA ARG A 371 -42.22 22.52 -10.42
C ARG A 371 -43.54 23.08 -10.96
N TRP A 372 -44.50 22.21 -11.27
CA TRP A 372 -45.83 22.63 -11.67
C TRP A 372 -46.52 23.36 -10.52
N VAL A 373 -46.54 22.81 -9.31
CA VAL A 373 -47.10 23.51 -8.13
C VAL A 373 -46.40 24.85 -7.89
N TYR A 374 -45.07 24.89 -8.00
CA TYR A 374 -44.32 26.13 -7.83
C TYR A 374 -44.69 27.19 -8.88
N ARG A 375 -44.77 26.80 -10.15
CA ARG A 375 -45.11 27.73 -11.25
C ARG A 375 -46.58 28.11 -11.29
N SER A 376 -47.47 27.14 -11.10
CA SER A 376 -48.92 27.32 -11.25
C SER A 376 -49.57 27.88 -9.99
N VAL A 377 -48.98 27.67 -8.80
CA VAL A 377 -49.58 28.08 -7.52
C VAL A 377 -48.69 29.08 -6.79
N LEU A 378 -47.44 28.74 -6.49
CA LEU A 378 -46.60 29.62 -5.64
C LEU A 378 -46.16 30.90 -6.35
N THR A 379 -45.91 30.86 -7.66
CA THR A 379 -45.50 32.03 -8.44
C THR A 379 -46.63 33.07 -8.54
N PRO A 380 -47.87 32.73 -8.95
CA PRO A 380 -48.96 33.72 -8.98
C PRO A 380 -49.34 34.19 -7.58
N VAL A 381 -49.32 33.32 -6.56
CA VAL A 381 -49.55 33.73 -5.16
C VAL A 381 -48.45 34.67 -4.69
N GLY A 382 -47.19 34.40 -5.03
CA GLY A 382 -46.06 35.26 -4.70
C GLY A 382 -46.17 36.65 -5.35
N HIS A 383 -46.61 36.71 -6.60
CA HIS A 383 -46.91 37.99 -7.27
C HIS A 383 -48.08 38.71 -6.61
N ALA A 384 -49.18 38.00 -6.32
CA ALA A 384 -50.33 38.58 -5.64
C ALA A 384 -49.94 39.16 -4.27
N VAL A 385 -49.23 38.41 -3.42
CA VAL A 385 -48.75 38.90 -2.11
C VAL A 385 -47.79 40.07 -2.25
N ARG A 386 -46.89 40.03 -3.25
CA ARG A 386 -45.95 41.11 -3.52
C ARG A 386 -46.65 42.39 -3.92
N ASP A 387 -47.62 42.32 -4.82
CA ASP A 387 -48.28 43.50 -5.38
C ASP A 387 -49.36 44.05 -4.43
N THR A 388 -50.07 43.20 -3.69
CA THR A 388 -51.16 43.62 -2.79
C THR A 388 -50.71 44.02 -1.39
N VAL A 389 -49.64 43.43 -0.85
CA VAL A 389 -49.23 43.66 0.54
C VAL A 389 -47.86 44.32 0.61
N LEU A 390 -46.85 43.73 -0.04
CA LEU A 390 -45.47 44.17 0.16
C LEU A 390 -45.17 45.50 -0.55
N ARG A 391 -45.70 45.69 -1.76
CA ARG A 391 -45.51 46.91 -2.54
C ARG A 391 -46.14 48.15 -1.89
N PRO A 392 -47.42 48.15 -1.45
CA PRO A 392 -47.98 49.30 -0.77
C PRO A 392 -47.28 49.59 0.57
N LEU A 393 -46.89 48.56 1.33
CA LEU A 393 -46.10 48.75 2.55
C LEU A 393 -44.74 49.38 2.28
N ALA A 394 -44.04 48.94 1.23
CA ALA A 394 -42.75 49.50 0.84
C ALA A 394 -42.87 50.95 0.37
N GLU A 395 -43.95 51.30 -0.35
CA GLU A 395 -44.21 52.66 -0.79
C GLU A 395 -44.56 53.59 0.38
N ALA A 396 -45.40 53.13 1.31
CA ALA A 396 -45.70 53.84 2.55
C ALA A 396 -44.44 54.07 3.41
N ALA A 397 -43.59 53.05 3.55
CA ALA A 397 -42.32 53.15 4.28
C ALA A 397 -41.34 54.13 3.62
N ARG A 398 -41.27 54.14 2.28
CA ARG A 398 -40.43 55.11 1.54
C ARG A 398 -40.98 56.53 1.61
N ALA A 399 -42.29 56.72 1.67
CA ALA A 399 -42.91 58.02 1.90
C ALA A 399 -42.59 58.53 3.31
N ALA A 400 -42.79 57.71 4.34
CA ALA A 400 -42.41 58.01 5.72
C ALA A 400 -40.91 58.31 5.87
N GLY A 401 -40.05 57.52 5.21
CA GLY A 401 -38.61 57.73 5.21
C GLY A 401 -38.15 59.01 4.48
N ARG A 402 -38.91 59.49 3.50
CA ARG A 402 -38.66 60.79 2.85
C ARG A 402 -39.08 61.95 3.76
N ALA A 403 -40.27 61.87 4.36
CA ALA A 403 -40.75 62.85 5.34
C ALA A 403 -39.80 62.97 6.55
N GLY A 404 -39.36 61.84 7.12
CA GLY A 404 -38.42 61.84 8.23
C GLY A 404 -37.04 62.43 7.86
N ARG A 405 -36.55 62.18 6.64
CA ARG A 405 -35.31 62.79 6.15
C ARG A 405 -35.43 64.30 5.94
N GLN A 406 -36.59 64.79 5.49
CA GLN A 406 -36.85 66.22 5.36
C GLN A 406 -36.89 66.90 6.73
N ALA A 407 -37.58 66.30 7.71
CA ALA A 407 -37.62 66.80 9.09
C ALA A 407 -36.22 66.81 9.76
N LEU A 408 -35.41 65.78 9.52
CA LEU A 408 -34.04 65.74 10.03
C LEU A 408 -33.14 66.78 9.36
N ARG A 409 -33.35 67.06 8.06
CA ARG A 409 -32.60 68.11 7.37
C ARG A 409 -32.96 69.50 7.89
N SER A 410 -34.25 69.80 8.10
CA SER A 410 -34.66 71.08 8.68
C SER A 410 -34.10 71.25 10.09
N ALA A 411 -34.17 70.21 10.94
CA ALA A 411 -33.59 70.23 12.28
C ALA A 411 -32.05 70.40 12.28
N ARG A 412 -31.33 69.75 11.35
CA ARG A 412 -29.88 69.92 11.24
C ARG A 412 -29.49 71.31 10.75
N LEU A 413 -30.27 71.90 9.85
CA LEU A 413 -30.03 73.26 9.38
C LEU A 413 -30.29 74.28 10.50
N SER A 414 -31.36 74.14 11.28
CA SER A 414 -31.61 75.02 12.42
C SER A 414 -30.53 74.92 13.50
N VAL A 415 -30.04 73.71 13.81
CA VAL A 415 -28.90 73.53 14.74
C VAL A 415 -27.62 74.15 14.19
N ARG A 416 -27.32 73.99 12.90
CA ARG A 416 -26.13 74.60 12.29
C ARG A 416 -26.21 76.12 12.27
N GLN A 417 -27.39 76.67 11.98
CA GLN A 417 -27.66 78.10 12.01
C GLN A 417 -27.46 78.63 13.44
N ALA A 418 -28.12 78.02 14.44
CA ALA A 418 -28.00 78.41 15.84
C ALA A 418 -26.55 78.32 16.36
N ARG A 419 -25.80 77.30 15.94
CA ARG A 419 -24.38 77.17 16.28
C ARG A 419 -23.51 78.22 15.60
N ALA A 420 -23.81 78.56 14.34
CA ALA A 420 -23.08 79.60 13.62
C ALA A 420 -23.34 80.98 14.25
N ASP A 421 -24.59 81.28 14.60
CA ASP A 421 -24.95 82.53 15.26
C ASP A 421 -24.35 82.64 16.66
N LEU A 422 -24.39 81.55 17.45
CA LEU A 422 -23.75 81.50 18.77
C LEU A 422 -22.20 81.59 18.68
N ARG A 423 -21.61 81.07 17.61
CA ARG A 423 -20.17 81.22 17.36
C ARG A 423 -19.82 82.65 16.95
N ARG A 424 -20.64 83.31 16.13
CA ARG A 424 -20.44 84.72 15.75
C ARG A 424 -20.53 85.64 16.96
N THR A 425 -21.50 85.42 17.86
CA THR A 425 -21.64 86.26 19.06
C THR A 425 -20.50 86.06 20.06
N LEU A 426 -19.95 84.85 20.17
CA LEU A 426 -18.86 84.56 21.12
C LEU A 426 -17.45 84.83 20.60
N PHE A 427 -17.20 84.67 19.29
CA PHE A 427 -15.84 84.69 18.72
C PHE A 427 -15.61 85.80 17.67
N GLY A 428 -16.62 86.64 17.39
CA GLY A 428 -16.52 87.66 16.33
C GLY A 428 -16.66 87.10 14.92
N GLU A 429 -16.77 87.98 13.93
CA GLU A 429 -16.99 87.58 12.52
C GLU A 429 -15.73 86.93 11.90
N PRO A 430 -15.84 85.72 11.31
CA PRO A 430 -14.72 85.07 10.66
C PRO A 430 -14.40 85.69 9.29
N GLU A 431 -13.10 85.92 9.04
CA GLU A 431 -12.53 86.50 7.83
C GLU A 431 -12.76 85.60 6.59
N ARG A 432 -13.28 86.19 5.50
CA ARG A 432 -13.70 85.46 4.28
C ARG A 432 -12.47 85.03 3.45
N PRO A 433 -12.24 83.72 3.21
CA PRO A 433 -11.19 83.27 2.30
C PRO A 433 -11.58 83.52 0.82
N PRO A 434 -10.60 83.85 -0.05
CA PRO A 434 -10.85 84.24 -1.44
C PRO A 434 -11.37 83.08 -2.31
N SER A 435 -12.30 83.41 -3.21
CA SER A 435 -12.96 82.49 -4.15
C SER A 435 -11.99 82.02 -5.24
N VAL A 436 -11.62 80.75 -5.20
CA VAL A 436 -10.90 80.08 -6.30
C VAL A 436 -11.92 79.47 -7.26
N ASP A 437 -11.91 79.91 -8.52
CA ASP A 437 -12.72 79.38 -9.62
C ASP A 437 -12.49 77.88 -9.81
N ARG A 438 -13.48 77.09 -9.41
CA ARG A 438 -13.44 75.63 -9.52
C ARG A 438 -13.96 75.22 -10.90
N ARG A 439 -13.02 74.93 -11.79
CA ARG A 439 -13.20 74.33 -13.13
C ARG A 439 -14.05 73.06 -13.08
N GLU A 440 -15.24 73.09 -13.66
CA GLU A 440 -16.09 71.92 -13.89
C GLU A 440 -15.55 71.06 -15.05
N PRO A 441 -15.50 69.71 -14.93
CA PRO A 441 -15.26 68.85 -16.08
C PRO A 441 -16.56 68.59 -16.86
N SER A 442 -16.58 69.07 -18.09
CA SER A 442 -17.61 68.87 -19.12
C SER A 442 -17.86 67.40 -19.45
N GLY A 443 -19.14 67.06 -19.66
CA GLY A 443 -19.66 65.70 -19.86
C GLY A 443 -18.99 64.86 -20.95
N ALA A 444 -18.71 63.61 -20.60
CA ALA A 444 -18.31 62.57 -21.54
C ALA A 444 -19.51 62.15 -22.41
N LYS A 445 -19.48 62.58 -23.68
CA LYS A 445 -20.43 62.23 -24.74
C LYS A 445 -20.23 60.76 -25.15
N ALA A 446 -21.31 59.98 -25.14
CA ALA A 446 -21.32 58.58 -25.54
C ALA A 446 -20.96 58.41 -27.03
N ARG A 447 -20.04 57.48 -27.31
CA ARG A 447 -19.58 57.11 -28.66
C ARG A 447 -20.56 56.06 -29.24
N THR A 448 -21.33 56.44 -30.25
CA THR A 448 -22.12 55.52 -31.08
C THR A 448 -21.22 54.96 -32.19
N LEU A 449 -21.14 53.64 -32.31
CA LEU A 449 -20.59 52.97 -33.49
C LEU A 449 -21.72 52.19 -34.16
N GLY A 450 -22.13 52.67 -35.33
CA GLY A 450 -23.03 51.97 -36.24
C GLY A 450 -22.47 52.02 -37.66
N SER A 451 -22.45 50.85 -38.30
CA SER A 451 -22.34 50.59 -39.74
C SER A 451 -21.00 50.79 -40.46
N SER A 452 -20.52 49.72 -41.11
CA SER A 452 -20.34 49.70 -42.57
C SER A 452 -20.03 48.29 -43.08
N THR A 453 -20.83 47.91 -44.06
CA THR A 453 -20.86 46.71 -44.88
C THR A 453 -19.87 46.82 -46.04
N THR A 454 -19.15 45.73 -46.34
CA THR A 454 -18.63 45.31 -47.67
C THR A 454 -17.70 46.23 -48.48
N ALA A 455 -16.45 45.79 -48.69
CA ALA A 455 -15.66 46.05 -49.89
C ALA A 455 -15.36 44.68 -50.53
N LEU A 456 -16.06 44.33 -51.60
CA LEU A 456 -15.70 44.51 -53.01
C LEU A 456 -14.66 43.50 -53.51
N THR A 457 -15.15 42.64 -54.40
CA THR A 457 -14.48 41.75 -55.34
C THR A 457 -13.36 42.40 -56.17
N LYS A 458 -12.34 41.57 -56.45
CA LYS A 458 -11.80 41.21 -57.78
C LYS A 458 -10.32 41.59 -58.03
N ASP A 459 -9.58 40.53 -58.38
CA ASP A 459 -8.27 40.39 -59.03
C ASP A 459 -7.04 41.09 -58.45
#